data_AF-A0A388PI75-F1
#
_entry.id   AF-A0A388PI75-F1
#
_cell.length_a   1.000
_cell.length_b   1.000
_cell.length_c   1.000
_cell.angle_alpha   90.00
_cell.angle_beta   90.00
_cell.angle_gamma   90.00
#
_symmetry.space_group_name_H-M   'P 1'
#
loop_
_entity.id
_entity.type
_entity.pdbx_description
1 polymer ?
#
loop_
_entity_poly.entity_id
_entity_poly.type
_entity_poly.pdbx_seq_one_letter_code
_entity_poly.pdbx_strand_id
1 'polypeptide(L)' 'MAAMKPRTGDGPMEVTKEARSLVMRIPLEGGGRLVVELNSEEANNLSAALHAAVALVKK' A
#
# COMPACT_ATOMS: atom_id res chain seq x y z
N MET A 1 -25.09 19.52 -12.27
CA MET A 1 -24.11 18.41 -12.29
C MET A 1 -23.05 18.70 -11.24
N ALA A 2 -22.97 17.91 -10.17
CA ALA A 2 -21.84 18.01 -9.27
C ALA A 2 -20.65 17.30 -9.93
N ALA A 3 -19.59 18.04 -10.26
CA ALA A 3 -18.31 17.45 -10.61
C ALA A 3 -17.76 16.80 -9.34
N MET A 4 -18.03 15.50 -9.15
CA MET A 4 -17.33 14.76 -8.12
C MET A 4 -15.85 14.82 -8.50
N LYS A 5 -15.00 15.36 -7.60
CA LYS A 5 -13.55 15.24 -7.77
C LYS A 5 -13.22 13.78 -8.09
N PRO A 6 -12.33 13.49 -9.05
CA PRO A 6 -11.86 12.12 -9.27
C PRO A 6 -11.43 11.57 -7.92
N ARG A 7 -12.07 10.50 -7.45
CA ARG A 7 -11.68 9.85 -6.21
C ARG A 7 -10.34 9.20 -6.49
N THR A 8 -9.25 9.87 -6.11
CA THR A 8 -7.87 9.38 -6.28
C THR A 8 -7.55 8.15 -5.42
N GLY A 9 -8.56 7.54 -4.79
CA GLY A 9 -8.43 6.40 -3.87
C GLY A 9 -9.13 5.10 -4.30
N ASP A 10 -9.83 5.03 -5.45
CA ASP A 10 -10.61 3.84 -5.86
C ASP A 10 -9.76 2.73 -6.54
N GLY A 11 -8.43 2.76 -6.39
CA GLY A 11 -7.51 1.79 -7.00
C GLY A 11 -7.02 0.72 -6.01
N PRO A 12 -6.65 -0.50 -6.48
CA PRO A 12 -6.09 -1.53 -5.60
C PRO A 12 -4.80 -1.05 -4.92
N MET A 13 -4.34 -1.77 -3.89
CA MET A 13 -2.98 -1.54 -3.38
C MET A 13 -1.96 -1.77 -4.50
N GLU A 14 -0.96 -0.89 -4.60
CA GLU A 14 0.08 -0.96 -5.63
C GLU A 14 1.47 -0.87 -4.97
N VAL A 15 2.44 -1.61 -5.50
CA VAL A 15 3.86 -1.51 -5.12
C VAL A 15 4.70 -1.44 -6.40
N THR A 16 5.50 -0.39 -6.56
CA THR A 16 6.39 -0.18 -7.72
C THR A 16 7.84 -0.01 -7.28
N LYS A 17 8.79 -0.55 -8.04
CA LYS A 17 10.22 -0.26 -7.84
C LYS A 17 10.60 1.01 -8.59
N GLU A 18 11.05 2.03 -7.87
CA GLU A 18 11.45 3.32 -8.41
C GLU A 18 12.94 3.56 -8.09
N ALA A 19 13.79 3.48 -9.12
CA ALA A 19 15.25 3.56 -8.99
C ALA A 19 15.84 2.64 -7.91
N ARG A 20 16.00 3.15 -6.68
CA ARG A 20 16.63 2.46 -5.53
C ARG A 20 15.65 2.08 -4.42
N SER A 21 14.40 2.52 -4.51
CA SER A 21 13.38 2.30 -3.49
C SER A 21 12.13 1.62 -4.06
N LEU A 22 11.28 1.18 -3.15
CA LEU A 22 9.96 0.61 -3.40
C LEU A 22 8.93 1.64 -2.94
N VAL A 23 8.01 2.00 -3.83
CA VAL A 23 6.92 2.91 -3.51
C VAL A 23 5.63 2.10 -3.41
N MET A 24 5.07 2.05 -2.21
CA MET A 24 3.80 1.40 -1.91
C MET A 24 2.68 2.44 -1.79
N ARG A 25 1.54 2.17 -2.43
CA ARG A 25 0.36 3.03 -2.46
C ARG A 25 -0.85 2.25 -1.93
N ILE A 26 -1.41 2.67 -0.81
CA ILE A 26 -2.55 2.02 -0.15
C ILE A 26 -3.77 2.95 -0.21
N PRO A 27 -4.91 2.51 -0.79
CA PRO A 27 -6.16 3.28 -0.74
C PRO A 27 -6.69 3.38 0.69
N LEU A 28 -7.21 4.54 1.07
CA LEU A 28 -7.75 4.79 2.41
C LEU A 28 -9.28 4.95 2.38
N GLU A 29 -9.95 4.35 3.36
CA GLU A 29 -11.38 4.53 3.65
C GLU A 29 -11.63 5.98 4.08
N GLY A 30 -12.05 6.85 3.15
CA GLY A 30 -12.14 8.30 3.36
C GLY A 30 -11.57 9.13 2.21
N GLY A 31 -10.89 8.47 1.26
CA GLY A 31 -10.34 9.09 0.06
C GLY A 31 -8.85 9.36 0.15
N GLY A 32 -8.20 9.40 -1.01
CA GLY A 32 -6.76 9.52 -1.13
C GLY A 32 -6.02 8.19 -0.98
N ARG A 33 -4.69 8.27 -0.93
CA ARG A 33 -3.81 7.11 -0.80
C ARG A 33 -2.69 7.43 0.18
N LEU A 34 -2.38 6.47 1.06
CA LEU A 34 -1.13 6.48 1.80
C LEU A 34 -0.02 6.05 0.85
N VAL A 35 1.02 6.88 0.72
CA VAL A 35 2.20 6.58 -0.08
C VAL A 35 3.38 6.41 0.85
N VAL A 36 4.06 5.26 0.78
CA VAL A 36 5.22 4.94 1.61
C VAL A 36 6.36 4.55 0.68
N GLU A 37 7.53 5.15 0.92
CA GLU A 37 8.77 4.76 0.28
C GLU A 37 9.55 3.86 1.24
N LEU A 38 10.05 2.74 0.73
CA LEU A 38 10.79 1.73 1.49
C LEU A 38 12.07 1.36 0.74
N ASN A 39 13.14 1.09 1.47
CA ASN A 39 14.27 0.36 0.92
C ASN A 39 13.99 -1.16 0.88
N SER A 40 14.89 -1.93 0.28
CA SER A 40 14.73 -3.39 0.13
C SER A 40 14.61 -4.13 1.46
N GLU A 41 15.35 -3.71 2.49
CA GLU A 41 15.35 -4.35 3.81
C GLU A 41 14.02 -4.11 4.53
N GLU A 42 13.56 -2.86 4.56
CA GLU A 42 12.28 -2.49 5.17
C GLU A 42 11.09 -3.21 4.51
N ALA A 43 11.11 -3.33 3.18
CA ALA A 43 10.08 -4.06 2.44
C ALA A 43 10.05 -5.56 2.78
N ASN A 44 11.22 -6.20 2.93
CA ASN A 44 11.32 -7.60 3.34
C ASN A 44 10.80 -7.79 4.78
N ASN A 45 11.16 -6.89 5.69
CA ASN A 45 10.69 -6.93 7.07
C ASN A 45 9.16 -6.77 7.15
N LEU A 46 8.59 -5.84 6.37
CA LEU A 46 7.14 -5.65 6.27
C LEU A 46 6.44 -6.91 5.72
N SER A 47 6.99 -7.50 4.65
CA SER A 47 6.45 -8.74 4.07
C SER A 47 6.41 -9.88 5.10
N ALA A 48 7.49 -10.07 5.86
CA ALA A 48 7.56 -11.08 6.91
C ALA A 48 6.53 -10.85 8.03
N ALA A 49 6.39 -9.60 8.49
CA ALA A 49 5.41 -9.23 9.52
C ALA A 49 3.97 -9.48 9.05
N LEU A 50 3.64 -9.11 7.81
CA LEU A 50 2.32 -9.35 7.22
C LEU A 50 2.05 -10.84 7.05
N HIS A 51 3.01 -11.62 6.55
CA HIS A 51 2.88 -13.07 6.42
C HIS A 51 2.63 -13.75 7.77
N ALA A 52 3.34 -13.34 8.82
CA ALA A 52 3.14 -13.84 10.18
C ALA A 52 1.73 -13.52 10.70
N ALA A 53 1.24 -12.29 10.48
CA ALA A 53 -0.11 -11.89 10.88
C ALA A 53 -1.20 -12.67 10.13
N VAL A 54 -1.06 -12.86 8.81
CA VAL A 54 -2.00 -13.63 7.99
C VAL A 54 -2.08 -15.09 8.44
N ALA A 55 -0.97 -15.68 8.91
CA ALA A 55 -0.95 -17.04 9.43
C ALA A 55 -1.81 -17.20 10.69
N LEU A 56 -2.03 -16.14 11.46
CA LEU A 56 -2.90 -16.16 12.65
C LEU A 56 -4.39 -16.19 12.29
N VAL A 57 -4.78 -15.70 11.11
CA VAL A 57 -6.19 -15.66 10.66
C VAL A 57 -6.71 -17.05 10.28
N LYS A 58 -5.82 -18.01 10.01
CA LYS A 58 -6.16 -19.38 9.57
C LYS A 58 -6.23 -20.41 10.72
N LYS A 59 -6.10 -19.99 11.97
CA LYS A 59 -6.38 -20.81 13.16
C LYS A 59 -7.74 -20.43 13.74
#